data_AF-A0A9P7CFL9-F1
#
_entry.id   AF-A0A9P7CFL9-F1
#
_cell.length_a   1.000
_cell.length_b   1.000
_cell.length_c   1.000
_cell.angle_alpha   90.00
_cell.angle_beta   90.00
_cell.angle_gamma   90.00
#
_symmetry.space_group_name_H-M   'P 1'
#
loop_
_entity.id
_entity.type
_entity.pdbx_description
1 polymer ?
#
loop_
_entity_poly.entity_id
_entity_poly.type
_entity_poly.pdbx_seq_one_letter_code
_entity_poly.pdbx_strand_id
1 'polypeptide(L)'
;MPKRLPEGKVDDLKQALTGSTSTYDIAKEIGVHESTVSRYSRRLFSNRTMSTRGRPTVVSKVTKRLIKRKVIEGVLKTAKEVHRGLVQLGYDISYQSAINHRLEWAKKHQDWTVEEWRKVVFSNETKINVWSSDGFLS
;
A
#
# COMPACT_ATOMS: atom_id res chain seq x y z
N MET A 1 -2.79 -22.01 17.26
CA MET A 1 -1.88 -20.91 17.69
C MET A 1 -0.47 -21.25 17.22
N PRO A 2 0.26 -20.38 16.50
CA PRO A 2 1.64 -20.70 16.12
C PRO A 2 2.50 -20.86 17.37
N LYS A 3 3.33 -21.91 17.43
CA LYS A 3 4.19 -22.21 18.58
C LYS A 3 5.04 -20.98 18.97
N ARG A 4 5.06 -20.65 20.26
CA ARG A 4 5.90 -19.60 20.84
C ARG A 4 7.35 -20.08 20.81
N LEU A 5 8.29 -19.18 20.51
CA LEU A 5 9.71 -19.52 20.68
C LEU A 5 10.06 -19.75 22.15
N PRO A 6 11.03 -20.63 22.44
CA PRO A 6 11.64 -20.75 23.76
C PRO A 6 12.19 -19.41 24.25
N GLU A 7 12.06 -19.12 25.54
CA GLU A 7 12.44 -17.82 26.12
C GLU A 7 13.90 -17.45 25.85
N GLY A 8 14.84 -18.39 25.94
CA GLY A 8 16.25 -18.13 25.60
C GLY A 8 16.43 -17.58 24.18
N LYS A 9 15.79 -18.18 23.18
CA LYS A 9 15.85 -17.71 21.79
C LYS A 9 15.19 -16.33 21.60
N VAL A 10 14.26 -15.95 22.46
CA VAL A 10 13.60 -14.63 22.40
C VAL A 10 14.53 -13.55 22.95
N ASP A 11 15.33 -13.86 23.96
CA ASP A 11 16.29 -12.92 24.54
C ASP A 11 17.51 -12.72 23.62
N ASP A 12 18.00 -13.79 23.00
CA ASP A 12 19.02 -13.71 21.93
C ASP A 12 18.53 -12.82 20.77
N LEU A 13 17.27 -12.99 20.36
CA LEU A 13 16.63 -12.14 19.34
C LEU A 13 16.58 -10.67 19.74
N LYS A 14 16.30 -10.34 21.01
CA LYS A 14 16.26 -8.96 21.48
C LYS A 14 17.65 -8.31 21.42
N GLN A 15 18.68 -9.03 21.87
CA GLN A 15 20.06 -8.54 21.87
C GLN A 15 20.54 -8.30 20.43
N ALA A 16 20.32 -9.26 19.53
CA ALA A 16 20.69 -9.16 18.12
C ALA A 16 19.95 -8.03 17.38
N LEU A 17 18.66 -7.82 17.67
CA LEU A 17 17.88 -6.73 17.07
C LEU A 17 18.30 -5.33 17.56
N THR A 18 18.96 -5.24 18.71
CA THR A 18 19.50 -3.99 19.27
C THR A 18 20.87 -3.66 18.66
N GLY A 19 21.63 -4.68 18.24
CA GLY A 19 22.93 -4.56 17.56
C GLY A 19 22.90 -4.12 16.09
N SER A 20 21.72 -3.85 15.52
CA SER A 20 21.51 -3.34 14.15
C SER A 20 22.00 -4.24 12.99
N THR A 21 21.96 -5.56 13.16
CA THR A 21 22.23 -6.52 12.07
C THR A 21 21.01 -6.74 11.16
N SER A 22 21.23 -7.14 9.90
CA SER A 22 20.17 -7.54 8.95
C SER A 22 19.28 -8.66 9.50
N THR A 23 17.97 -8.65 9.17
CA THR A 23 17.01 -9.69 9.62
C THR A 23 17.36 -11.08 9.12
N TYR A 24 17.99 -11.18 7.97
CA TYR A 24 18.47 -12.43 7.38
C TYR A 24 19.63 -13.04 8.18
N ASP A 25 20.59 -12.23 8.60
CA ASP A 25 21.76 -12.70 9.34
C ASP A 25 21.36 -13.16 10.75
N ILE A 26 20.47 -12.41 11.42
CA ILE A 26 19.89 -12.78 12.71
C ILE A 26 19.13 -14.12 12.61
N ALA A 27 18.40 -14.33 11.51
CA ALA A 27 17.66 -15.56 11.27
C ALA A 27 18.61 -16.76 11.15
N LYS A 28 19.72 -16.59 10.43
CA LYS A 28 20.74 -17.61 10.24
C LYS A 28 21.49 -17.94 11.54
N GLU A 29 21.83 -16.92 12.33
CA GLU A 29 22.55 -17.07 13.60
C GLU A 29 21.72 -17.80 14.68
N ILE A 30 20.44 -17.44 14.82
CA ILE A 30 19.55 -18.00 15.86
C ILE A 30 18.89 -19.32 15.41
N GLY A 31 19.03 -19.66 14.13
CA GLY A 31 18.44 -20.85 13.52
C GLY A 31 16.92 -20.77 13.48
N VAL A 32 16.38 -19.64 13.01
CA VAL A 32 14.95 -19.38 12.89
C VAL A 32 14.63 -18.85 11.49
N HIS A 33 13.40 -19.03 11.01
CA HIS A 33 13.00 -18.45 9.74
C HIS A 33 12.95 -16.91 9.84
N GLU A 34 13.36 -16.21 8.77
CA GLU A 34 13.39 -14.74 8.73
C GLU A 34 12.04 -14.11 9.10
N SER A 35 10.93 -14.70 8.64
CA SER A 35 9.57 -14.24 8.99
C SER A 35 9.32 -14.23 10.50
N THR A 36 9.99 -15.10 11.25
CA THR A 36 9.89 -15.21 12.70
C THR A 36 10.65 -14.08 13.38
N VAL A 37 11.83 -13.73 12.87
CA VAL A 37 12.57 -12.53 13.28
C VAL A 37 11.73 -11.28 13.02
N SER A 38 11.14 -11.14 11.82
CA SER A 38 10.28 -10.00 11.49
C SER A 38 9.01 -9.96 12.35
N ARG A 39 8.47 -11.11 12.77
CA ARG A 39 7.29 -11.19 13.64
C ARG A 39 7.63 -10.75 15.07
N TYR A 40 8.73 -11.24 15.63
CA TYR A 40 9.17 -10.87 16.98
C TYR A 40 9.69 -9.43 17.03
N SER A 41 10.39 -8.96 15.99
CA SER A 41 10.81 -7.56 15.86
C SER A 41 9.62 -6.61 15.89
N ARG A 42 8.55 -6.86 15.12
CA ARG A 42 7.32 -6.07 15.15
C ARG A 42 6.62 -6.08 16.52
N ARG A 43 6.72 -7.19 17.26
CA ARG A 43 6.08 -7.34 18.56
C ARG A 43 6.87 -6.68 19.69
N LEU A 44 8.20 -6.68 19.60
CA LEU A 44 9.11 -6.12 20.60
C LEU A 44 9.39 -4.62 20.37
N PHE A 45 9.40 -4.20 19.11
CA PHE A 45 9.66 -2.82 18.69
C PHE A 45 8.45 -2.27 17.92
N SER A 46 7.32 -2.14 18.62
CA SER A 46 6.05 -1.58 18.10
C SER A 46 6.17 -0.15 17.55
N ASN A 47 7.27 0.55 17.86
CA ASN A 47 7.47 1.97 17.58
C ASN A 47 8.24 2.22 16.27
N ARG A 48 8.73 1.17 15.58
CA ARG A 48 9.27 1.32 14.23
C ARG A 48 8.10 1.51 13.27
N THR A 49 8.08 2.64 12.59
CA THR A 49 7.11 2.98 11.54
C THR A 49 6.89 1.78 10.64
N MET A 50 5.74 1.14 10.79
CA MET A 50 5.36 0.06 9.91
C MET A 50 5.19 0.64 8.52
N SER A 51 6.02 0.21 7.56
CA SER A 51 5.72 0.39 6.15
C SER A 51 4.37 -0.27 5.90
N THR A 52 3.33 0.55 5.78
CA THR A 52 2.01 0.12 5.36
C THR A 52 2.18 -0.60 4.03
N ARG A 53 2.05 -1.93 4.01
CA ARG A 53 2.10 -2.69 2.76
C ARG A 53 1.05 -2.14 1.81
N GLY A 54 1.50 -1.68 0.63
CA GLY A 54 0.67 -1.08 -0.40
C GLY A 54 1.41 0.07 -1.11
N ARG A 55 0.90 0.47 -2.28
CA ARG A 55 1.39 1.69 -2.95
C ARG A 55 1.08 2.90 -2.05
N PRO A 56 2.06 3.77 -1.73
CA PRO A 56 1.79 4.97 -0.95
C PRO A 56 0.69 5.81 -1.61
N THR A 57 -0.37 6.11 -0.88
CA THR A 57 -1.42 7.00 -1.37
C THR A 57 -0.91 8.44 -1.33
N VAL A 58 -0.67 9.03 -2.51
CA VAL A 58 -0.23 10.43 -2.65
C VAL A 58 -1.25 11.43 -2.09
N VAL A 59 -2.55 11.10 -2.16
CA VAL A 59 -3.64 11.97 -1.69
C VAL A 59 -4.27 11.42 -0.41
N SER A 60 -4.41 12.29 0.60
CA SER A 60 -5.05 11.94 1.88
C SER A 60 -6.52 11.50 1.72
N LYS A 61 -7.02 10.72 2.68
CA LYS A 61 -8.43 10.28 2.70
C LYS A 61 -9.41 11.47 2.74
N VAL A 62 -9.07 12.52 3.47
CA VAL A 62 -9.91 13.73 3.62
C VAL A 62 -10.00 14.48 2.29
N THR A 63 -8.87 14.70 1.62
CA THR A 63 -8.87 15.37 0.32
C THR A 63 -9.61 14.58 -0.75
N LYS A 64 -9.49 13.24 -0.77
CA LYS A 64 -10.30 12.39 -1.66
C LYS A 64 -11.80 12.60 -1.45
N ARG A 65 -12.27 12.67 -0.20
CA ARG A 65 -13.69 12.93 0.14
C ARG A 65 -14.14 14.32 -0.33
N LEU A 66 -13.30 15.34 -0.14
CA LEU A 66 -13.59 16.71 -0.60
C LEU A 66 -13.74 16.77 -2.13
N ILE A 67 -12.76 16.23 -2.86
CA ILE A 67 -12.78 16.22 -4.32
C ILE A 67 -13.97 15.43 -4.85
N LYS A 68 -14.26 14.26 -4.27
CA LYS A 68 -15.43 13.46 -4.64
C LYS A 68 -16.73 14.26 -4.49
N ARG A 69 -16.87 15.00 -3.39
CA ARG A 69 -18.04 15.86 -3.16
C ARG A 69 -18.16 16.95 -4.22
N LYS A 70 -17.07 17.67 -4.51
CA LYS A 70 -17.05 18.72 -5.54
C LYS A 70 -17.36 18.20 -6.94
N VAL A 71 -17.01 16.94 -7.24
CA VAL A 71 -17.39 16.28 -8.50
C VAL A 71 -18.90 15.97 -8.53
N ILE A 72 -19.45 15.43 -7.45
CA ILE A 72 -20.89 15.13 -7.34
C ILE A 72 -21.74 16.41 -7.39
N GLU A 73 -21.28 17.47 -6.74
CA GLU A 73 -21.91 18.81 -6.77
C GLU A 73 -21.77 19.48 -8.15
N GLY A 74 -21.05 18.88 -9.10
CA GLY A 74 -20.85 19.41 -10.45
C GLY A 74 -19.90 20.61 -10.53
N VAL A 75 -19.20 20.93 -9.43
CA VAL A 75 -18.20 22.01 -9.36
C VAL A 75 -16.93 21.64 -10.13
N LEU A 76 -16.51 20.38 -10.05
CA LEU A 76 -15.39 19.83 -10.82
C LEU A 76 -15.94 18.84 -11.85
N LYS A 77 -15.96 19.23 -13.12
CA LYS A 77 -16.59 18.45 -14.20
C LYS A 77 -15.59 17.60 -14.97
N THR A 78 -14.32 17.98 -14.94
CA THR A 78 -13.26 17.31 -15.72
C THR A 78 -12.13 16.80 -14.85
N ALA A 79 -11.43 15.76 -15.34
CA ALA A 79 -10.22 15.25 -14.70
C ALA A 79 -9.12 16.33 -14.56
N LYS A 80 -9.08 17.28 -15.50
CA LYS A 80 -8.15 18.42 -15.49
C LYS A 80 -8.43 19.38 -14.33
N GLU A 81 -9.69 19.67 -14.07
CA GLU A 81 -10.11 20.52 -12.93
C GLU A 81 -9.84 19.83 -11.59
N VAL A 82 -10.10 18.52 -11.51
CA VAL A 82 -9.74 17.73 -10.33
C VAL A 82 -8.23 17.78 -10.07
N HIS A 83 -7.42 17.61 -11.11
CA HIS A 83 -5.97 17.72 -10.98
C HIS A 83 -5.53 19.11 -10.53
N ARG A 84 -6.04 20.19 -11.14
CA ARG A 84 -5.73 21.57 -10.70
C ARG A 84 -6.09 21.79 -9.24
N GLY A 85 -7.26 21.29 -8.81
CA GLY A 85 -7.69 21.38 -7.42
C GLY A 85 -6.77 20.62 -6.46
N LEU A 86 -6.22 19.47 -6.88
CA LEU A 86 -5.24 18.72 -6.09
C LEU A 86 -3.89 19.45 -6.01
N VAL A 87 -3.41 20.03 -7.11
CA VAL A 87 -2.18 20.83 -7.12
C VAL A 87 -2.31 22.08 -6.25
N GLN A 88 -3.46 22.78 -6.31
CA GLN A 88 -3.76 23.92 -5.44
C GLN A 88 -3.76 23.55 -3.96
N LEU A 89 -4.10 22.30 -3.63
CA LEU A 89 -4.04 21.78 -2.25
C LEU A 89 -2.64 21.30 -1.86
N GLY A 90 -1.62 21.52 -2.69
CA GLY A 90 -0.22 21.19 -2.41
C GLY A 90 0.19 19.76 -2.74
N TYR A 91 -0.63 19.01 -3.50
CA TYR A 91 -0.27 17.65 -3.90
C TYR A 91 0.54 17.66 -5.20
N ASP A 92 1.74 17.10 -5.14
CA ASP A 92 2.58 16.86 -6.32
C ASP A 92 2.10 15.60 -7.06
N ILE A 93 1.23 15.81 -8.05
CA ILE A 93 0.62 14.74 -8.86
C ILE A 93 0.83 15.08 -10.33
N SER A 94 1.50 14.21 -11.07
CA SER A 94 1.61 14.37 -12.53
C SER A 94 0.32 13.98 -13.25
N TYR A 95 -0.35 14.97 -13.86
CA TYR A 95 -1.52 14.75 -14.72
C TYR A 95 -1.16 14.13 -16.06
N GLN A 96 -0.06 14.62 -16.65
CA GLN A 96 0.37 14.18 -17.98
C GLN A 96 0.71 12.69 -17.98
N SER A 97 1.42 12.21 -16.96
CA SER A 97 1.78 10.78 -16.87
C SER A 97 0.56 9.87 -16.70
N ALA A 98 -0.40 10.23 -15.83
CA ALA A 98 -1.59 9.42 -15.59
C ALA A 98 -2.54 9.36 -16.80
N ILE A 99 -2.67 10.46 -17.55
CA ILE A 99 -3.47 10.51 -18.78
C ILE A 99 -2.74 9.84 -19.93
N ASN A 100 -1.44 10.07 -20.11
CA ASN A 100 -0.66 9.50 -21.21
C ASN A 100 -0.64 7.98 -21.14
N HIS A 101 -0.39 7.38 -19.96
CA HIS A 101 -0.40 5.92 -19.84
C HIS A 101 -1.77 5.31 -20.17
N ARG A 102 -2.86 5.95 -19.77
CA ARG A 102 -4.22 5.48 -20.11
C ARG A 102 -4.52 5.66 -21.59
N LEU A 103 -4.12 6.79 -22.17
CA LEU A 103 -4.31 7.10 -23.58
C LEU A 103 -3.50 6.17 -24.49
N GLU A 104 -2.23 5.93 -24.16
CA GLU A 104 -1.36 4.99 -24.85
C GLU A 104 -1.91 3.58 -24.78
N TRP A 105 -2.35 3.15 -23.60
CA TRP A 105 -2.97 1.84 -23.42
C TRP A 105 -4.26 1.73 -24.24
N ALA A 106 -5.11 2.75 -24.24
CA ALA A 106 -6.35 2.75 -25.04
C ALA A 106 -6.06 2.71 -26.54
N LYS A 107 -5.12 3.52 -27.04
CA LYS A 107 -4.71 3.53 -28.46
C LYS A 107 -4.14 2.19 -28.89
N LYS A 108 -3.30 1.57 -28.05
CA LYS A 108 -2.68 0.27 -28.35
C LYS A 108 -3.70 -0.86 -28.48
N HIS A 109 -4.82 -0.75 -27.78
CA HIS A 109 -5.85 -1.78 -27.70
C HIS A 109 -7.19 -1.32 -28.30
N GLN A 110 -7.17 -0.26 -29.14
CA GLN A 110 -8.38 0.32 -29.71
C GLN A 110 -9.07 -0.63 -30.70
N ASP A 111 -8.28 -1.46 -31.39
CA ASP A 111 -8.73 -2.38 -32.45
C ASP A 111 -8.92 -3.81 -31.92
N TRP A 112 -8.96 -3.99 -30.60
CA TRP A 112 -9.14 -5.32 -29.99
C TRP A 112 -10.52 -5.92 -30.23
N THR A 113 -10.51 -7.20 -30.59
CA THR A 113 -11.69 -8.03 -30.76
C THR A 113 -12.31 -8.44 -29.41
N VAL A 114 -13.57 -8.89 -29.43
CA VAL A 114 -14.30 -9.29 -28.21
C VAL A 114 -13.57 -10.41 -27.46
N GLU A 115 -12.94 -11.33 -28.18
CA GLU A 115 -12.15 -12.44 -27.64
C GLU A 115 -10.87 -11.97 -26.94
N GLU A 116 -10.26 -10.87 -27.40
CA GLU A 116 -9.09 -10.26 -26.75
C GLU A 116 -9.50 -9.49 -25.49
N TRP A 117 -10.61 -8.76 -25.54
CA TRP A 117 -11.19 -8.12 -24.36
C TRP A 117 -11.54 -9.11 -23.25
N ARG A 118 -12.01 -10.32 -23.61
CA ARG A 118 -12.29 -11.40 -22.63
C ARG A 118 -11.06 -11.87 -21.85
N LYS A 119 -9.84 -11.62 -22.34
CA LYS A 119 -8.59 -11.95 -21.65
C LYS A 119 -8.18 -10.90 -20.62
N VAL A 120 -8.85 -9.75 -20.59
CA VAL A 120 -8.52 -8.62 -19.72
C VAL A 120 -9.34 -8.68 -18.45
N VAL A 121 -8.66 -8.65 -17.30
CA VAL A 121 -9.31 -8.48 -15.98
C VAL A 121 -8.94 -7.12 -15.42
N PHE A 122 -9.95 -6.29 -15.19
CA PHE A 122 -9.77 -5.02 -14.49
C PHE A 122 -9.88 -5.24 -12.98
N SER A 123 -8.77 -5.14 -12.26
CA SER A 123 -8.79 -5.05 -10.80
C SER A 123 -8.81 -3.58 -10.39
N ASN A 124 -9.97 -3.03 -10.03
CA ASN A 124 -9.97 -1.87 -9.16
C ASN A 124 -9.70 -2.35 -7.72
N GLU A 125 -9.03 -1.54 -6.91
CA GLU A 125 -8.85 -1.87 -5.49
C GLU A 125 -10.21 -1.76 -4.78
N THR A 126 -11.00 -2.84 -4.77
CA THR A 126 -12.14 -3.00 -3.88
C THR A 126 -11.70 -3.92 -2.74
N LYS A 127 -11.49 -3.36 -1.55
CA LYS A 127 -11.13 -4.12 -0.34
C LYS A 127 -12.36 -4.94 0.10
N ILE A 128 -12.38 -6.24 -0.20
CA ILE A 128 -13.38 -7.19 0.30
C ILE A 128 -12.77 -7.89 1.53
N ASN A 129 -13.29 -7.61 2.72
CA ASN A 129 -12.86 -8.27 3.95
C ASN A 129 -13.74 -9.50 4.20
N VAL A 130 -13.15 -10.69 4.27
CA VAL A 130 -13.86 -11.93 4.67
C VAL A 130 -13.79 -12.14 6.18
N TRP A 131 -12.74 -11.66 6.85
CA TRP A 131 -12.62 -11.64 8.32
C TRP A 131 -11.86 -10.39 8.80
N SER A 132 -12.45 -9.69 9.78
CA SER A 132 -11.94 -8.53 10.52
C SER A 132 -11.71 -7.23 9.72
N SER A 133 -11.94 -6.09 10.38
CA SER A 133 -11.58 -4.76 9.87
C SER A 133 -10.13 -4.40 10.27
N ASP A 134 -9.29 -4.04 9.31
CA ASP A 134 -7.95 -3.50 9.63
C ASP A 134 -8.01 -2.00 9.90
N GLY A 135 -8.45 -1.62 11.09
CA GLY A 135 -8.33 -0.23 11.52
C GLY A 135 -8.55 -0.07 13.02
N PHE A 136 -7.47 0.17 13.75
CA PHE A 136 -7.56 0.90 15.01
C PHE A 136 -8.06 2.32 14.69
N LEU A 137 -9.15 2.70 15.35
CA LEU A 137 -9.58 4.08 15.48
C LEU A 137 -8.60 4.78 16.42
N SER A 138 -7.95 5.83 15.93
CA SER A 138 -7.56 6.97 16.75
C SER A 138 -8.48 8.12 16.38
#